data_AF-A0A2J2H9N0-F1
#
_entry.id   AF-A0A2J2H9N0-F1
#
_cell.length_a   1.000
_cell.length_b   1.000
_cell.length_c   1.000
_cell.angle_alpha   90.00
_cell.angle_beta   90.00
_cell.angle_gamma   90.00
#
_symmetry.space_group_name_H-M   'P 1'
#
loop_
_entity.id
_entity.type
_entity.pdbx_description
1 polymer ?
#
loop_
_entity_poly.entity_id
_entity_poly.type
_entity_poly.pdbx_seq_one_letter_code
_entity_poly.pdbx_strand_id
1 'polypeptide(L)'
;MRVNLLAVLGSDIGLLGEIAAARILSGAARGEAVAMLVEGLLTYMKLPDVGPPPTGYRGRGRISAFVDGRWPLHKSWFVPTLGPDGYKLLIDPPRGLVRYVGRDDGTFAAILKAGLGELVSYVEEGTPPEHVAGLDFADEERLAARRLFKLIDGLSEEEQIEVLETLRQVDLLFERDGQLYHVEVKTGFRFKPSKLRRKQMVLEARQKVLGALGLRPALIYITPRDNWEVEVRLVET
;
A
#
# COMPACT_ATOMS: atom_id res chain seq x y z
N MET A 1 -11.22 22.10 -33.71
CA MET A 1 -9.83 21.63 -33.48
C MET A 1 -9.89 20.17 -33.06
N ARG A 2 -9.11 19.25 -33.66
CA ARG A 2 -9.01 17.84 -33.21
C ARG A 2 -7.75 17.71 -32.36
N VAL A 3 -7.89 17.31 -31.10
CA VAL A 3 -6.79 17.11 -30.16
C VAL A 3 -6.68 15.62 -29.89
N ASN A 4 -5.49 15.04 -30.09
CA ASN A 4 -5.22 13.68 -29.67
C ASN A 4 -4.89 13.71 -28.18
N LEU A 5 -5.88 13.40 -27.34
CA LEU A 5 -5.75 13.40 -25.88
C LEU A 5 -4.67 12.43 -25.39
N LEU A 6 -4.44 11.32 -26.09
CA LEU A 6 -3.35 10.40 -25.82
C LEU A 6 -1.97 11.09 -26.01
N ALA A 7 -1.83 11.93 -27.03
CA ALA A 7 -0.61 12.72 -27.24
C ALA A 7 -0.43 13.85 -26.19
N VAL A 8 -1.54 14.38 -25.66
CA VAL A 8 -1.52 15.43 -24.61
C VAL A 8 -1.14 14.86 -23.25
N LEU A 9 -1.59 13.63 -22.94
CA LEU A 9 -1.38 13.00 -21.64
C LEU A 9 0.09 12.66 -21.33
N GLY A 10 0.96 12.50 -22.34
CA GLY A 10 2.40 12.34 -22.12
C GLY A 10 2.76 11.23 -21.13
N SER A 11 3.33 11.61 -19.97
CA SER A 11 3.70 10.70 -18.87
C SER A 11 2.50 10.12 -18.11
N ASP A 12 1.37 10.81 -18.11
CA ASP A 12 0.19 10.49 -17.28
C ASP A 12 -0.61 9.31 -17.82
N ILE A 13 -0.27 8.84 -19.04
CA ILE A 13 -0.80 7.61 -19.62
C ILE A 13 -0.46 6.37 -18.80
N GLY A 14 0.62 6.41 -18.00
CA GLY A 14 0.95 5.34 -17.06
C GLY A 14 -0.16 5.12 -16.04
N LEU A 15 -0.50 6.18 -15.30
CA LEU A 15 -1.56 6.21 -14.29
C LEU A 15 -2.92 5.79 -14.86
N LEU A 16 -3.28 6.28 -16.06
CA LEU A 16 -4.53 5.87 -16.71
C LEU A 16 -4.56 4.38 -17.05
N GLY A 17 -3.41 3.79 -17.38
CA GLY A 17 -3.31 2.35 -17.58
C GLY A 17 -3.52 1.57 -16.29
N GLU A 18 -2.93 2.00 -15.18
CA GLU A 18 -3.15 1.38 -13.87
C GLU A 18 -4.64 1.46 -13.46
N ILE A 19 -5.27 2.64 -13.64
CA ILE A 19 -6.71 2.82 -13.38
C ILE A 19 -7.54 1.89 -14.28
N ALA A 20 -7.21 1.79 -15.57
CA ALA A 20 -7.90 0.89 -16.49
C ALA A 20 -7.69 -0.58 -16.10
N ALA A 21 -6.48 -0.98 -15.73
CA ALA A 21 -6.17 -2.32 -15.27
C ALA A 21 -6.96 -2.68 -14.01
N ALA A 22 -7.03 -1.78 -13.02
CA ALA A 22 -7.81 -1.98 -11.80
C ALA A 22 -9.31 -2.13 -12.07
N ARG A 23 -9.85 -1.47 -13.11
CA ARG A 23 -11.25 -1.64 -13.53
C ARG A 23 -11.50 -2.94 -14.29
N ILE A 24 -10.52 -3.38 -15.09
CA ILE A 24 -10.62 -4.61 -15.90
C ILE A 24 -10.44 -5.84 -15.01
N LEU A 25 -9.50 -5.77 -14.08
CA LEU A 25 -9.31 -6.74 -13.00
C LEU A 25 -10.19 -6.32 -11.81
N SER A 26 -11.50 -6.47 -11.95
CA SER A 26 -12.43 -6.19 -10.85
C SER A 26 -12.00 -6.93 -9.58
N GLY A 27 -11.77 -6.20 -8.49
CA GLY A 27 -11.25 -6.74 -7.25
C GLY A 27 -9.72 -6.81 -7.16
N ALA A 28 -8.99 -6.11 -8.02
CA ALA A 28 -7.56 -5.91 -7.85
C ALA A 28 -7.26 -4.95 -6.69
N ALA A 29 -6.27 -5.29 -5.88
CA ALA A 29 -5.77 -4.49 -4.77
C ALA A 29 -4.50 -3.74 -5.18
N ARG A 30 -4.30 -2.50 -4.72
CA ARG A 30 -3.02 -1.79 -4.96
C ARG A 30 -1.92 -2.41 -4.11
N GLY A 31 -0.77 -2.70 -4.71
CA GLY A 31 0.37 -3.31 -4.01
C GLY A 31 0.86 -2.45 -2.84
N GLU A 32 0.95 -1.13 -3.04
CA GLU A 32 1.33 -0.16 -2.00
C GLU A 32 0.36 -0.14 -0.81
N ALA A 33 -0.95 -0.14 -1.07
CA ALA A 33 -1.97 -0.17 -0.01
C ALA A 33 -1.88 -1.45 0.83
N VAL A 34 -1.69 -2.58 0.15
CA VAL A 34 -1.52 -3.87 0.81
C VAL A 34 -0.23 -3.93 1.63
N ALA A 35 0.88 -3.43 1.08
CA ALA A 35 2.14 -3.32 1.81
C ALA A 35 2.00 -2.47 3.06
N MET A 36 1.31 -1.33 2.96
CA MET A 36 1.02 -0.46 4.10
C MET A 36 0.24 -1.21 5.18
N LEU A 37 -0.88 -1.84 4.84
CA LEU A 37 -1.65 -2.63 5.80
C LEU A 37 -0.80 -3.71 6.48
N VAL A 38 -0.06 -4.52 5.71
CA VAL A 38 0.79 -5.59 6.26
C VAL A 38 1.88 -5.04 7.18
N GLU A 39 2.52 -3.93 6.80
CA GLU A 39 3.53 -3.27 7.64
C GLU A 39 2.93 -2.80 8.97
N GLY A 40 1.71 -2.25 8.95
CA GLY A 40 1.00 -1.85 10.16
C GLY A 40 0.74 -3.03 11.11
N LEU A 41 0.34 -4.18 10.56
CA LEU A 41 0.11 -5.41 11.31
C LEU A 41 1.41 -5.95 11.93
N LEU A 42 2.48 -6.05 11.14
CA LEU A 42 3.80 -6.50 11.63
C LEU A 42 4.36 -5.54 12.70
N THR A 43 4.19 -4.24 12.49
CA THR A 43 4.62 -3.22 13.46
C THR A 43 3.88 -3.38 14.78
N TYR A 44 2.56 -3.60 14.74
CA TYR A 44 1.77 -3.80 15.94
C TYR A 44 2.34 -4.91 16.83
N MET A 45 2.75 -6.03 16.22
CA MET A 45 3.31 -7.18 16.95
C MET A 45 4.65 -6.88 17.63
N LYS A 46 5.43 -5.93 17.11
CA LYS A 46 6.76 -5.57 17.62
C LYS A 46 6.74 -4.43 18.65
N LEU A 47 5.66 -3.67 18.69
CA LEU A 47 5.50 -2.56 19.64
C LEU A 47 5.24 -3.09 21.06
N PRO A 48 5.86 -2.47 22.08
CA PRO A 48 5.59 -2.82 23.46
C PRO A 48 4.10 -2.68 23.77
N ASP A 49 3.63 -3.47 24.73
CA ASP A 49 2.27 -3.31 25.23
C ASP A 49 2.22 -2.05 26.12
N VAL A 50 1.43 -1.07 25.70
CA VAL A 50 1.29 0.23 26.36
C VAL A 50 -0.19 0.57 26.42
N GLY A 51 -0.66 0.98 27.60
CA GLY A 51 -2.05 1.37 27.80
C GLY A 51 -2.43 2.60 26.95
N PRO A 52 -3.74 2.83 26.75
CA PRO A 52 -4.22 3.93 25.93
C PRO A 52 -3.72 5.28 26.48
N PRO A 53 -3.26 6.18 25.61
CA PRO A 53 -2.73 7.47 26.02
C PRO A 53 -3.83 8.39 26.57
N PRO A 54 -3.49 9.37 27.41
CA PRO A 54 -4.44 10.41 27.80
C PRO A 54 -4.91 11.20 26.58
N THR A 55 -6.21 11.48 26.51
CA THR A 55 -6.86 12.15 25.36
C THR A 55 -6.77 13.68 25.40
N GLY A 56 -6.16 14.26 26.43
CA GLY A 56 -6.19 15.71 26.68
C GLY A 56 -5.13 16.49 25.89
N TYR A 57 -5.54 17.25 24.87
CA TYR A 57 -4.70 18.23 24.18
C TYR A 57 -5.32 19.62 24.20
N ARG A 58 -4.55 20.62 24.65
CA ARG A 58 -5.00 22.04 24.75
C ARG A 58 -4.35 22.96 23.72
N GLY A 59 -3.55 22.43 22.80
CA GLY A 59 -2.86 23.23 21.78
C GLY A 59 -3.69 23.46 20.51
N ARG A 60 -3.12 24.21 19.55
CA ARG A 60 -3.70 24.41 18.22
C ARG A 60 -3.06 23.45 17.21
N GLY A 61 -3.89 22.82 16.38
CA GLY A 61 -3.46 21.90 15.32
C GLY A 61 -3.07 20.51 15.83
N ARG A 62 -2.62 19.64 14.93
CA ARG A 62 -2.13 18.30 15.27
C ARG A 62 -0.62 18.30 15.47
N ILE A 63 -0.17 17.61 16.50
CA ILE A 63 1.25 17.36 16.76
C ILE A 63 1.57 15.87 16.68
N SER A 64 2.83 15.56 16.40
CA SER A 64 3.43 14.24 16.52
C SER A 64 4.83 14.33 17.12
N ALA A 65 5.42 13.23 17.52
CA ALA A 65 6.80 13.15 17.95
C ALA A 65 7.53 11.98 17.26
N PHE A 66 8.85 12.04 17.27
CA PHE A 66 9.69 10.97 16.79
C PHE A 66 9.66 9.81 17.79
N VAL A 67 8.86 8.79 17.47
CA VAL A 67 8.84 7.50 18.17
C VAL A 67 10.13 6.76 17.82
N ASP A 68 10.83 6.28 18.85
CA ASP A 68 12.12 5.60 18.65
C ASP A 68 11.91 4.31 17.84
N GLY A 69 12.72 4.15 16.80
CA GLY A 69 12.43 3.24 15.69
C GLY A 69 12.60 1.78 16.10
N ARG A 70 11.49 1.06 16.24
CA ARG A 70 11.45 -0.40 16.04
C ARG A 70 10.91 -0.67 14.65
N TRP A 71 11.59 -1.58 13.98
CA TRP A 71 11.67 -1.68 12.53
C TRP A 71 10.66 -2.68 11.93
N PRO A 72 10.28 -2.54 10.65
CA PRO A 72 10.30 -1.32 9.83
C PRO A 72 8.94 -0.60 9.92
N LEU A 73 9.01 0.69 10.27
CA LEU A 73 7.97 1.67 10.01
C LEU A 73 8.47 2.58 8.89
N HIS A 74 7.79 2.59 7.76
CA HIS A 74 7.84 3.70 6.83
C HIS A 74 7.26 4.91 7.57
N LYS A 75 8.15 5.72 8.15
CA LYS A 75 7.81 6.79 9.11
C LYS A 75 6.79 7.82 8.60
N SER A 76 6.51 7.83 7.30
CA SER A 76 5.49 8.69 6.69
C SER A 76 4.09 8.08 6.64
N TRP A 77 3.93 6.76 6.74
CA TRP A 77 2.62 6.12 6.62
C TRP A 77 1.84 6.14 7.92
N PHE A 78 2.49 5.80 9.03
CA PHE A 78 1.82 5.72 10.33
C PHE A 78 2.23 6.87 11.23
N VAL A 79 1.41 7.91 11.26
CA VAL A 79 1.71 9.11 12.03
C VAL A 79 0.80 9.17 13.26
N PRO A 80 1.29 8.79 14.46
CA PRO A 80 0.53 8.99 15.69
C PRO A 80 0.43 10.48 15.97
N THR A 81 -0.79 10.97 16.18
CA THR A 81 -1.06 12.39 16.39
C THR A 81 -1.91 12.66 17.60
N LEU A 82 -1.70 13.83 18.18
CA LEU A 82 -2.53 14.40 19.23
C LEU A 82 -3.03 15.77 18.76
N GLY A 83 -4.34 16.00 18.81
CA GLY A 83 -5.00 17.21 18.31
C GLY A 83 -6.24 17.59 19.13
N PRO A 84 -6.96 18.65 18.71
CA PRO A 84 -8.13 19.17 19.45
C PRO A 84 -9.28 18.16 19.61
N ASP A 85 -9.35 17.18 18.72
CA ASP A 85 -10.32 16.08 18.70
C ASP A 85 -9.81 14.81 19.40
N GLY A 86 -8.69 14.89 20.14
CA GLY A 86 -8.04 13.76 20.80
C GLY A 86 -6.90 13.17 19.97
N TYR A 87 -6.57 11.91 20.25
CA TYR A 87 -5.52 11.21 19.51
C TYR A 87 -6.08 10.57 18.23
N LYS A 88 -5.23 10.51 17.20
CA LYS A 88 -5.50 9.78 15.96
C LYS A 88 -4.22 9.16 15.43
N LEU A 89 -4.29 7.95 14.89
CA LEU A 89 -3.29 7.44 13.96
C LEU A 89 -3.68 7.88 12.54
N LEU A 90 -2.88 8.75 11.94
CA LEU A 90 -3.09 9.13 10.55
C LEU A 90 -2.33 8.18 9.64
N ILE A 91 -3.01 7.73 8.59
CA ILE A 91 -2.49 6.89 7.52
C ILE A 91 -2.14 7.80 6.33
N ASP A 92 -0.86 7.76 5.93
CA ASP A 92 -0.27 8.54 4.83
C ASP A 92 -0.74 10.01 4.75
N PRO A 93 -0.63 10.79 5.85
CA PRO A 93 -1.16 12.15 5.86
C PRO A 93 -0.40 13.08 4.90
N PRO A 94 -1.09 14.08 4.32
CA PRO A 94 -0.43 15.08 3.48
C PRO A 94 0.64 15.87 4.25
N ARG A 95 1.69 16.27 3.53
CA ARG A 95 2.79 17.06 4.11
C ARG A 95 2.28 18.35 4.73
N GLY A 96 2.77 18.66 5.93
CA GLY A 96 2.41 19.87 6.67
C GLY A 96 1.14 19.78 7.51
N LEU A 97 0.40 18.65 7.44
CA LEU A 97 -0.77 18.42 8.29
C LEU A 97 -0.40 18.31 9.78
N VAL A 98 0.80 17.80 10.07
CA VAL A 98 1.26 17.46 11.42
C VAL A 98 2.56 18.17 11.74
N ARG A 99 2.63 18.78 12.93
CA ARG A 99 3.85 19.41 13.44
C ARG A 99 4.61 18.47 14.37
N TYR A 100 5.86 18.18 14.06
CA TYR A 100 6.72 17.35 14.92
C TYR A 100 7.34 18.17 16.06
N VAL A 101 7.19 17.71 17.30
CA VAL A 101 7.61 18.45 18.51
C VAL A 101 8.89 17.95 19.17
N GLY A 102 9.57 16.97 18.58
CA GLY A 102 10.83 16.43 19.10
C GLY A 102 10.75 14.92 19.36
N ARG A 103 11.50 14.44 20.36
CA ARG A 103 11.52 13.03 20.75
C ARG A 103 10.25 12.67 21.53
N ASP A 104 9.72 11.49 21.27
CA ASP A 104 8.58 10.94 22.00
C ASP A 104 8.90 10.69 23.48
N ASP A 105 7.94 10.98 24.36
CA ASP A 105 7.97 10.68 25.79
C ASP A 105 7.24 9.36 26.13
N GLY A 106 6.77 8.65 25.10
CA GLY A 106 5.99 7.42 25.16
C GLY A 106 4.53 7.63 24.80
N THR A 107 4.04 8.87 24.80
CA THR A 107 2.66 9.19 24.41
C THR A 107 2.38 8.79 22.96
N PHE A 108 3.27 9.12 22.03
CA PHE A 108 3.05 8.85 20.62
C PHE A 108 3.27 7.38 20.27
N ALA A 109 4.16 6.68 20.98
CA ALA A 109 4.25 5.22 20.91
C ALA A 109 2.94 4.54 21.36
N ALA A 110 2.30 5.02 22.42
CA ALA A 110 1.01 4.50 22.88
C ALA A 110 -0.11 4.78 21.86
N ILE A 111 -0.16 5.98 21.27
CA ILE A 111 -1.10 6.31 20.18
C ILE A 111 -0.90 5.38 18.99
N LEU A 112 0.36 5.16 18.60
CA LEU A 112 0.72 4.27 17.49
C LEU A 112 0.24 2.85 17.77
N LYS A 113 0.53 2.30 18.96
CA LYS A 113 0.08 0.95 19.35
C LYS A 113 -1.44 0.83 19.33
N ALA A 114 -2.16 1.79 19.91
CA ALA A 114 -3.61 1.79 19.95
C ALA A 114 -4.21 1.84 18.53
N GLY A 115 -3.76 2.77 17.69
CA GLY A 115 -4.24 2.90 16.31
C GLY A 115 -3.92 1.68 15.44
N LEU A 116 -2.72 1.11 15.58
CA LEU A 116 -2.37 -0.11 14.85
C LEU A 116 -3.16 -1.33 15.35
N GLY A 117 -3.52 -1.37 16.64
CA GLY A 117 -4.42 -2.40 17.17
C GLY A 117 -5.81 -2.32 16.53
N GLU A 118 -6.37 -1.12 16.38
CA GLU A 118 -7.62 -0.94 15.63
C GLU A 118 -7.47 -1.32 14.15
N LEU A 119 -6.31 -1.04 13.53
CA LEU A 119 -6.02 -1.46 12.16
C LEU A 119 -5.95 -2.99 12.02
N VAL A 120 -5.41 -3.70 13.02
CA VAL A 120 -5.43 -5.16 13.07
C VAL A 120 -6.88 -5.66 13.08
N SER A 121 -7.72 -5.16 13.99
CA SER A 121 -9.16 -5.52 14.03
C SER A 121 -9.87 -5.20 12.71
N TYR A 122 -9.56 -4.06 12.09
CA TYR A 122 -10.07 -3.72 10.76
C TYR A 122 -9.67 -4.77 9.72
N VAL A 123 -8.39 -5.11 9.63
CA VAL A 123 -7.91 -6.08 8.62
C VAL A 123 -8.45 -7.49 8.86
N GLU A 124 -8.47 -7.95 10.11
CA GLU A 124 -8.87 -9.31 10.45
C GLU A 124 -10.38 -9.53 10.45
N GLU A 125 -11.13 -8.56 10.98
CA GLU A 125 -12.56 -8.70 11.30
C GLU A 125 -13.45 -7.78 10.46
N GLY A 126 -12.89 -6.75 9.83
CA GLY A 126 -13.65 -5.73 9.11
C GLY A 126 -14.27 -4.67 10.02
N THR A 127 -13.88 -4.62 11.29
CA THR A 127 -14.39 -3.64 12.26
C THR A 127 -13.86 -2.25 11.91
N PRO A 128 -14.73 -1.25 11.62
CA PRO A 128 -14.28 0.10 11.32
C PRO A 128 -13.56 0.72 12.52
N PRO A 129 -12.34 1.26 12.34
CA PRO A 129 -11.57 1.83 13.44
C PRO A 129 -12.08 3.23 13.78
N GLU A 130 -11.96 3.61 15.06
CA GLU A 130 -12.45 4.87 15.60
C GLU A 130 -11.37 5.96 15.57
N HIS A 131 -10.12 5.58 15.85
CA HIS A 131 -8.99 6.50 16.00
C HIS A 131 -8.02 6.49 14.83
N VAL A 132 -8.29 5.72 13.78
CA VAL A 132 -7.48 5.68 12.56
C VAL A 132 -8.15 6.53 11.47
N ALA A 133 -7.40 7.39 10.81
CA ALA A 133 -7.90 8.23 9.71
C ALA A 133 -7.02 8.10 8.46
N GLY A 134 -7.61 8.26 7.28
CA GLY A 134 -6.93 8.01 5.99
C GLY A 134 -7.13 6.60 5.44
N LEU A 135 -8.18 5.90 5.90
CA LEU A 135 -8.51 4.54 5.46
C LEU A 135 -9.40 4.57 4.21
N ASP A 136 -8.82 4.98 3.10
CA ASP A 136 -9.44 4.86 1.78
C ASP A 136 -8.99 3.55 1.10
N PHE A 137 -9.09 2.45 1.85
CA PHE A 137 -8.73 1.11 1.38
C PHE A 137 -9.94 0.36 0.84
N ALA A 138 -9.76 -0.30 -0.30
CA ALA A 138 -10.75 -1.21 -0.84
C ALA A 138 -10.80 -2.51 -0.03
N ASP A 139 -11.94 -3.21 -0.05
CA ASP A 139 -12.09 -4.50 0.64
C ASP A 139 -11.08 -5.54 0.14
N GLU A 140 -10.73 -5.49 -1.14
CA GLU A 140 -9.76 -6.40 -1.75
C GLU A 140 -8.34 -6.15 -1.24
N GLU A 141 -8.00 -4.89 -0.94
CA GLU A 141 -6.72 -4.53 -0.32
C GLU A 141 -6.64 -5.09 1.10
N ARG A 142 -7.74 -4.97 1.84
CA ARG A 142 -7.86 -5.53 3.19
C ARG A 142 -7.74 -7.05 3.20
N LEU A 143 -8.45 -7.73 2.31
CA LEU A 143 -8.42 -9.20 2.19
C LEU A 143 -7.05 -9.72 1.73
N ALA A 144 -6.43 -9.06 0.76
CA ALA A 144 -5.08 -9.38 0.30
C ALA A 144 -4.05 -9.19 1.42
N ALA A 145 -4.13 -8.07 2.17
CA ALA A 145 -3.26 -7.82 3.32
C ALA A 145 -3.42 -8.88 4.40
N ARG A 146 -4.65 -9.25 4.75
CA ARG A 146 -4.93 -10.33 5.72
C ARG A 146 -4.31 -11.67 5.30
N ARG A 147 -4.39 -12.01 4.01
CA ARG A 147 -3.81 -13.24 3.47
C ARG A 147 -2.28 -13.19 3.51
N LEU A 148 -1.68 -12.10 3.04
CA LEU A 148 -0.23 -11.95 2.96
C LEU A 148 0.43 -11.85 4.32
N PHE A 149 -0.19 -11.16 5.29
CA PHE A 149 0.33 -11.06 6.64
C PHE A 149 0.63 -12.45 7.25
N LYS A 150 -0.29 -13.42 7.09
CA LYS A 150 -0.10 -14.80 7.58
C LYS A 150 1.10 -15.51 6.95
N LEU A 151 1.47 -15.16 5.72
CA LEU A 151 2.61 -15.73 5.02
C LEU A 151 3.93 -15.04 5.40
N ILE A 152 3.85 -13.77 5.81
CA ILE A 152 5.02 -12.90 6.05
C ILE A 152 5.44 -12.90 7.52
N ASP A 153 4.51 -13.02 8.47
CA ASP A 153 4.76 -12.93 9.92
C ASP A 153 5.78 -13.97 10.41
N GLY A 154 5.82 -15.15 9.78
CA GLY A 154 6.78 -16.21 10.11
C GLY A 154 8.19 -16.06 9.52
N LEU A 155 8.43 -15.06 8.69
CA LEU A 155 9.72 -14.83 8.05
C LEU A 155 10.70 -14.10 8.97
N SER A 156 11.99 -14.15 8.62
CA SER A 156 12.98 -13.29 9.27
C SER A 156 12.69 -11.81 9.01
N GLU A 157 13.15 -10.93 9.89
CA GLU A 157 12.96 -9.49 9.72
C GLU A 157 13.52 -8.97 8.39
N GLU A 158 14.65 -9.51 7.93
CA GLU A 158 15.26 -9.16 6.65
C GLU A 158 14.34 -9.50 5.46
N GLU A 159 13.76 -10.70 5.48
CA GLU A 159 12.81 -11.15 4.46
C GLU A 159 11.48 -10.36 4.51
N GLN A 160 10.99 -10.02 5.71
CA GLN A 160 9.80 -9.18 5.87
C GLN A 160 9.98 -7.83 5.17
N ILE A 161 11.13 -7.18 5.35
CA ILE A 161 11.46 -5.91 4.68
C ILE A 161 11.49 -6.10 3.18
N GLU A 162 12.21 -7.11 2.70
CA GLU A 162 12.39 -7.34 1.26
C GLU A 162 11.04 -7.57 0.57
N VAL A 163 10.15 -8.34 1.21
CA VAL A 163 8.79 -8.55 0.73
C VAL A 163 8.00 -7.24 0.72
N LEU A 164 8.00 -6.47 1.81
CA LEU A 164 7.25 -5.22 1.90
C LEU A 164 7.74 -4.21 0.85
N GLU A 165 9.05 -4.01 0.72
CA GLU A 165 9.65 -3.14 -0.29
C GLU A 165 9.34 -3.63 -1.71
N THR A 166 9.20 -4.93 -1.91
CA THR A 166 8.80 -5.49 -3.21
C THR A 166 7.31 -5.22 -3.50
N LEU A 167 6.42 -5.49 -2.54
CA LEU A 167 4.98 -5.27 -2.66
C LEU A 167 4.65 -3.80 -2.93
N ARG A 168 5.39 -2.88 -2.31
CA ARG A 168 5.26 -1.43 -2.54
C ARG A 168 5.40 -1.00 -3.99
N GLN A 169 6.14 -1.78 -4.77
CA GLN A 169 6.41 -1.46 -6.17
C GLN A 169 5.55 -2.28 -7.14
N VAL A 170 4.69 -3.17 -6.62
CA VAL A 170 3.71 -3.92 -7.42
C VAL A 170 2.55 -2.99 -7.77
N ASP A 171 2.22 -2.91 -9.06
CA ASP A 171 1.12 -2.06 -9.50
C ASP A 171 -0.21 -2.58 -8.93
N LEU A 172 -0.50 -3.88 -9.09
CA LEU A 172 -1.72 -4.51 -8.58
C LEU A 172 -1.48 -5.93 -8.06
N LEU A 173 -2.26 -6.34 -7.07
CA LEU A 173 -2.46 -7.72 -6.66
C LEU A 173 -3.84 -8.19 -7.11
N PHE A 174 -3.92 -9.38 -7.69
CA PHE A 174 -5.18 -9.90 -8.21
C PHE A 174 -5.35 -11.38 -7.86
N GLU A 175 -6.47 -11.73 -7.26
CA GLU A 175 -6.78 -13.12 -6.95
C GLU A 175 -7.69 -13.72 -8.02
N ARG A 176 -7.29 -14.88 -8.54
CA ARG A 176 -8.07 -15.66 -9.50
C ARG A 176 -7.89 -17.14 -9.22
N ASP A 177 -9.00 -17.87 -9.12
CA ASP A 177 -9.00 -19.32 -8.90
C ASP A 177 -8.15 -19.76 -7.68
N GLY A 178 -8.18 -18.96 -6.60
CA GLY A 178 -7.42 -19.17 -5.36
C GLY A 178 -5.93 -18.80 -5.43
N GLN A 179 -5.43 -18.41 -6.61
CA GLN A 179 -4.07 -17.99 -6.84
C GLN A 179 -3.96 -16.46 -6.78
N LEU A 180 -3.04 -15.95 -5.97
CA LEU A 180 -2.72 -14.53 -5.93
C LEU A 180 -1.63 -14.21 -6.95
N TYR A 181 -1.87 -13.19 -7.76
CA TYR A 181 -0.93 -12.69 -8.76
C TYR A 181 -0.39 -11.33 -8.34
N HIS A 182 0.91 -11.10 -8.55
CA HIS A 182 1.46 -9.75 -8.61
C HIS A 182 1.49 -9.31 -10.08
N VAL A 183 0.80 -8.23 -10.34
CA VAL A 183 0.46 -7.78 -11.67
C VAL A 183 1.20 -6.49 -11.96
N GLU A 184 1.99 -6.51 -13.03
CA GLU A 184 2.58 -5.31 -13.60
C GLU A 184 1.74 -4.77 -14.73
N VAL A 185 1.54 -3.46 -14.74
CA VAL A 185 0.83 -2.76 -15.79
C VAL A 185 1.83 -2.02 -16.65
N LYS A 186 1.71 -2.20 -17.96
CA LYS A 186 2.47 -1.45 -18.94
C LYS A 186 1.56 -0.78 -19.95
N THR A 187 1.55 0.55 -19.92
CA THR A 187 0.83 1.35 -20.90
C THR A 187 1.74 1.80 -22.04
N GLY A 188 1.20 1.82 -23.27
CA GLY A 188 1.85 2.45 -24.41
C GLY A 188 0.92 2.59 -25.62
N PHE A 189 1.15 3.60 -26.45
CA PHE A 189 0.33 3.87 -27.66
C PHE A 189 0.31 2.74 -28.70
N ARG A 190 1.32 1.87 -28.67
CA ARG A 190 1.40 0.66 -29.50
C ARG A 190 2.14 -0.41 -28.73
N PHE A 191 1.67 -1.64 -28.85
CA PHE A 191 2.40 -2.79 -28.33
C PHE A 191 3.80 -2.89 -28.96
N LYS A 192 4.83 -2.93 -28.11
CA LYS A 192 6.24 -3.06 -28.53
C LYS A 192 6.91 -4.18 -27.72
N PRO A 193 7.26 -5.33 -28.34
CA PRO A 193 7.91 -6.45 -27.64
C PRO A 193 9.21 -6.05 -26.93
N SER A 194 9.98 -5.10 -27.47
CA SER A 194 11.19 -4.60 -26.83
C SER A 194 10.95 -3.90 -25.48
N LYS A 195 9.79 -3.27 -25.30
CA LYS A 195 9.41 -2.64 -24.02
C LYS A 195 8.93 -3.67 -22.98
N LEU A 196 8.55 -4.88 -23.41
CA LEU A 196 8.22 -5.97 -22.49
C LEU A 196 9.48 -6.51 -21.81
N ARG A 197 10.60 -6.64 -22.52
CA ARG A 197 11.85 -7.20 -21.96
C ARG A 197 12.28 -6.56 -20.63
N ARG A 198 12.26 -5.23 -20.53
CA ARG A 198 12.61 -4.54 -19.28
C ARG A 198 11.61 -4.80 -18.16
N LYS A 199 10.30 -4.84 -18.47
CA LYS A 199 9.27 -5.15 -17.49
C LYS A 199 9.30 -6.62 -17.07
N GLN A 200 9.62 -7.54 -17.97
CA GLN A 200 9.84 -8.95 -17.67
C GLN A 200 11.01 -9.15 -16.69
N MET A 201 12.13 -8.46 -16.88
CA MET A 201 13.24 -8.50 -15.91
C MET A 201 12.83 -8.01 -14.52
N VAL A 202 12.00 -6.96 -14.44
CA VAL A 202 11.45 -6.49 -13.15
C VAL A 202 10.51 -7.53 -12.55
N LEU A 203 9.61 -8.09 -13.36
CA LEU A 203 8.67 -9.14 -12.96
C LEU A 203 9.41 -10.37 -12.42
N GLU A 204 10.47 -10.80 -13.09
CA GLU A 204 11.35 -11.91 -12.68
C GLU A 204 12.07 -11.60 -11.37
N ALA A 205 12.60 -10.37 -11.21
CA ALA A 205 13.24 -9.97 -9.96
C ALA A 205 12.26 -10.01 -8.79
N ARG A 206 11.03 -9.51 -8.97
CA ARG A 206 9.98 -9.56 -7.94
C ARG A 206 9.49 -10.98 -7.70
N GLN A 207 9.45 -11.81 -8.73
CA GLN A 207 9.06 -13.21 -8.61
C GLN A 207 10.01 -14.00 -7.71
N LYS A 208 11.30 -13.64 -7.63
CA LYS A 208 12.23 -14.28 -6.70
C LYS A 208 11.82 -14.09 -5.24
N VAL A 209 11.26 -12.93 -4.91
CA VAL A 209 10.80 -12.57 -3.56
C VAL A 209 9.37 -13.05 -3.33
N LEU A 210 8.42 -12.60 -4.16
CA LEU A 210 7.00 -12.88 -3.98
C LEU A 210 6.61 -14.31 -4.32
N GLY A 211 7.41 -15.00 -5.16
CA GLY A 211 7.23 -16.41 -5.47
C GLY A 211 7.45 -17.31 -4.25
N ALA A 212 8.27 -16.91 -3.29
CA ALA A 212 8.45 -17.63 -2.03
C ALA A 212 7.16 -17.65 -1.19
N LEU A 213 6.31 -16.64 -1.36
CA LEU A 213 4.97 -16.55 -0.77
C LEU A 213 3.89 -17.23 -1.64
N GLY A 214 4.29 -17.86 -2.73
CA GLY A 214 3.39 -18.52 -3.67
C GLY A 214 2.65 -17.58 -4.63
N LEU A 215 3.05 -16.29 -4.74
CA LEU A 215 2.44 -15.39 -5.71
C LEU A 215 2.95 -15.72 -7.12
N ARG A 216 2.05 -15.55 -8.10
CA ARG A 216 2.40 -15.70 -9.51
C ARG A 216 2.60 -14.34 -10.19
N PRO A 217 3.52 -14.25 -11.13
CA PRO A 217 3.70 -13.03 -11.90
C PRO A 217 2.63 -12.92 -12.99
N ALA A 218 2.19 -11.70 -13.28
CA ALA A 218 1.40 -11.40 -14.46
C ALA A 218 1.78 -10.03 -15.02
N LEU A 219 1.75 -9.91 -16.34
CA LEU A 219 2.01 -8.63 -17.02
C LEU A 219 0.83 -8.27 -17.91
N ILE A 220 0.27 -7.09 -17.66
CA ILE A 220 -0.82 -6.50 -18.43
C ILE A 220 -0.25 -5.39 -19.30
N TYR A 221 -0.38 -5.54 -20.61
CA TYR A 221 -0.09 -4.46 -21.54
C TYR A 221 -1.37 -3.77 -21.99
N ILE A 222 -1.46 -2.47 -21.76
CA ILE A 222 -2.60 -1.62 -22.12
C ILE A 222 -2.23 -0.71 -23.28
N THR A 223 -2.98 -0.85 -24.38
CA THR A 223 -2.84 0.01 -25.56
C THR A 223 -4.13 0.80 -25.79
N PRO A 224 -4.14 2.11 -25.52
CA PRO A 224 -5.29 2.96 -25.84
C PRO A 224 -5.44 3.14 -27.36
N ARG A 225 -6.69 3.14 -27.84
CA ARG A 225 -7.08 3.33 -29.25
C ARG A 225 -7.69 4.71 -29.48
N ASP A 226 -7.85 5.09 -30.75
CA ASP A 226 -8.25 6.44 -31.18
C ASP A 226 -9.68 6.83 -30.72
N ASN A 227 -10.52 5.86 -30.37
CA ASN A 227 -11.87 6.00 -29.82
C ASN A 227 -11.94 5.75 -28.30
N TRP A 228 -10.80 5.79 -27.60
CA TRP A 228 -10.69 5.47 -26.17
C TRP A 228 -10.98 4.02 -25.79
N GLU A 229 -11.13 3.12 -26.77
CA GLU A 229 -11.09 1.69 -26.49
C GLU A 229 -9.70 1.29 -25.99
N VAL A 230 -9.65 0.29 -25.12
CA VAL A 230 -8.41 -0.23 -24.56
C VAL A 230 -8.24 -1.66 -25.03
N GLU A 231 -7.12 -1.95 -25.68
CA GLU A 231 -6.69 -3.33 -25.90
C GLU A 231 -5.81 -3.79 -24.75
N VAL A 232 -6.20 -4.90 -24.11
CA VAL A 232 -5.46 -5.54 -23.04
C VAL A 232 -4.80 -6.82 -23.55
N ARG A 233 -3.52 -6.99 -23.21
CA ARG A 233 -2.80 -8.25 -23.44
C ARG A 233 -2.25 -8.76 -22.13
N LEU A 234 -2.71 -9.95 -21.73
CA LEU A 234 -2.16 -10.69 -20.61
C LEU A 234 -0.96 -11.51 -21.10
N VAL A 235 0.17 -11.36 -20.43
CA VAL A 235 1.35 -12.20 -20.63
C VAL A 235 1.55 -12.98 -19.35
N GLU A 236 1.24 -14.27 -19.41
CA GLU A 236 1.64 -15.24 -18.39
C GLU A 236 3.08 -15.66 -18.72
N THR A 237 3.96 -15.65 -17.72
CA THR A 237 5.34 -16.12 -17.85
C THR A 237 5.46 -17.58 -17.44
#